data_AF-A0AAV6ZR76-F1
#
_entry.id   AF-A0AAV6ZR76-F1
#
_cell.length_a   1.000
_cell.length_b   1.000
_cell.length_c   1.000
_cell.angle_alpha   90.00
_cell.angle_beta   90.00
_cell.angle_gamma   90.00
#
_symmetry.space_group_name_H-M   'P 1'
#
loop_
_entity.id
_entity.type
_entity.pdbx_description
1 polymer ?
#
loop_
_entity_poly.entity_id
_entity_poly.type
_entity_poly.pdbx_seq_one_letter_code
_entity_poly.pdbx_strand_id
1 'polypeptide(L)'
;MTPDPCSLSPQISNELIRLCSREIHLDRIFDGYITSSRQVLLILSGNLSFLNWLTIVPSIACFDDASLSFLFSFKDGSAKHQVSKLQRMSPGERPTRSCGSYIRQTLHISLGLLIAYLSVPVVLNLVSARQVMNASFNPLRIVNTYGAFGSVTKERTEVIIQGTSSPDPNDPTALWEEYEFNCKPGNLTRRPCVITPYHYRLDWLMWFAAFQTYEQNEWVIHLAGKLLANDPAATSLLAFNPFQEKEPPRWIRGEHFRYKFSRIWGKHSSEGKWWIRKRMAPYFPPVNLEGLKKYFQSRSWPLPSSPSKH
;
A
#
# COMPACT_ATOMS: atom_id res chain seq x y z
N MET A 1 -42.15 50.23 24.35
CA MET A 1 -41.70 49.52 23.14
C MET A 1 -40.19 49.52 23.14
N THR A 2 -39.59 48.48 23.73
CA THR A 2 -38.15 48.23 23.65
C THR A 2 -37.83 47.69 22.26
N PRO A 3 -36.82 48.21 21.54
CA PRO A 3 -36.46 47.68 20.24
C PRO A 3 -35.80 46.30 20.41
N ASP A 4 -36.22 45.32 19.60
CA ASP A 4 -35.59 44.01 19.53
C ASP A 4 -34.10 44.15 19.15
N PRO A 5 -33.16 43.55 19.91
CA PRO A 5 -31.72 43.70 19.67
C PRO A 5 -31.19 42.88 18.46
N CYS A 6 -32.07 42.32 17.63
CA CYS A 6 -31.71 41.40 16.54
C CYS A 6 -32.07 41.94 15.14
N SER A 7 -32.00 43.25 14.89
CA SER A 7 -32.15 43.84 13.55
C SER A 7 -30.80 44.20 12.92
N LEU A 8 -29.86 43.25 12.88
CA LEU A 8 -28.69 43.36 12.01
C LEU A 8 -29.13 43.14 10.56
N SER A 9 -28.75 44.07 9.69
CA SER A 9 -29.16 44.11 8.27
C SER A 9 -29.08 42.73 7.59
N PRO A 10 -30.19 42.20 7.04
CA PRO A 10 -30.22 40.89 6.39
C PRO A 10 -29.33 40.80 5.14
N GLN A 11 -28.86 41.92 4.58
CA GLN A 11 -28.01 41.92 3.38
C GLN A 11 -26.58 41.44 3.68
N ILE A 12 -25.93 41.94 4.75
CA ILE A 12 -24.56 41.56 5.14
C ILE A 12 -24.52 40.08 5.59
N SER A 13 -25.58 39.66 6.28
CA SER A 13 -25.78 38.28 6.77
C SER A 13 -25.88 37.24 5.63
N ASN A 14 -26.55 37.60 4.53
CA ASN A 14 -26.75 36.73 3.37
C ASN A 14 -25.49 36.61 2.49
N GLU A 15 -24.70 37.67 2.39
CA GLU A 15 -23.41 37.65 1.72
C GLU A 15 -22.44 36.68 2.43
N LEU A 16 -22.42 36.73 3.77
CA LEU A 16 -21.63 35.82 4.61
C LEU A 16 -22.03 34.34 4.48
N ILE A 17 -23.33 33.99 4.37
CA ILE A 17 -23.74 32.59 4.10
C ILE A 17 -23.24 32.13 2.74
N ARG A 18 -23.40 32.96 1.69
CA ARG A 18 -22.93 32.61 0.35
C ARG A 18 -21.42 32.47 0.31
N LEU A 19 -20.70 33.33 1.03
CA LEU A 19 -19.26 33.22 1.22
C LEU A 19 -18.89 31.91 1.92
N CYS A 20 -19.48 31.60 3.09
CA CYS A 20 -19.20 30.33 3.79
C CYS A 20 -19.57 29.08 2.99
N SER A 21 -20.71 29.07 2.28
CA SER A 21 -21.10 27.92 1.46
C SER A 21 -20.19 27.76 0.24
N ARG A 22 -19.67 28.86 -0.31
CA ARG A 22 -18.71 28.86 -1.42
C ARG A 22 -17.31 28.47 -0.94
N GLU A 23 -16.91 28.91 0.26
CA GLU A 23 -15.68 28.50 0.93
C GLU A 23 -15.70 26.99 1.21
N ILE A 24 -16.73 26.46 1.87
CA ILE A 24 -16.86 25.01 2.14
C ILE A 24 -16.82 24.19 0.84
N HIS A 25 -17.44 24.70 -0.22
CA HIS A 25 -17.42 24.05 -1.53
C HIS A 25 -16.02 24.03 -2.16
N LEU A 26 -15.29 25.14 -2.07
CA LEU A 26 -13.92 25.25 -2.56
C LEU A 26 -12.97 24.39 -1.72
N ASP A 27 -13.13 24.38 -0.40
CA ASP A 27 -12.34 23.59 0.54
C ASP A 27 -12.48 22.10 0.26
N ARG A 28 -13.73 21.61 0.05
CA ARG A 28 -13.98 20.21 -0.30
C ARG A 28 -13.24 19.81 -1.59
N ILE A 29 -13.32 20.63 -2.64
CA ILE A 29 -12.66 20.36 -3.91
C ILE A 29 -11.13 20.39 -3.73
N PHE A 30 -10.63 21.37 -2.99
CA PHE A 30 -9.21 21.53 -2.69
C PHE A 30 -8.65 20.31 -1.94
N ASP A 31 -9.36 19.83 -0.92
CA ASP A 31 -8.99 18.62 -0.17
C ASP A 31 -8.97 17.37 -1.07
N GLY A 32 -9.94 17.26 -1.98
CA GLY A 32 -9.97 16.20 -2.99
C GLY A 32 -8.76 16.21 -3.90
N TYR A 33 -8.34 17.39 -4.39
CA TYR A 33 -7.14 17.58 -5.20
C TYR A 33 -5.86 17.27 -4.42
N ILE A 34 -5.70 17.79 -3.21
CA ILE A 34 -4.53 17.51 -2.36
C ILE A 34 -4.39 16.02 -2.12
N THR A 35 -5.48 15.36 -1.72
CA THR A 35 -5.46 13.94 -1.39
C THR A 35 -5.12 13.12 -2.63
N SER A 36 -5.79 13.38 -3.75
CA SER A 36 -5.56 12.63 -5.00
C SER A 36 -4.15 12.85 -5.54
N SER A 37 -3.65 14.09 -5.58
CA SER A 37 -2.29 14.40 -6.04
C SER A 37 -1.21 13.76 -5.17
N ARG A 38 -1.40 13.77 -3.85
CA ARG A 38 -0.50 13.07 -2.91
C ARG A 38 -0.49 11.56 -3.16
N GLN A 39 -1.65 10.95 -3.40
CA GLN A 39 -1.72 9.53 -3.73
C GLN A 39 -1.07 9.21 -5.08
N VAL A 40 -1.22 10.06 -6.09
CA VAL A 40 -0.52 9.92 -7.38
C VAL A 40 0.99 10.01 -7.19
N LEU A 41 1.49 10.96 -6.39
CA LEU A 41 2.92 11.04 -6.06
C LEU A 41 3.41 9.75 -5.37
N LEU A 42 2.61 9.19 -4.46
CA LEU A 42 2.94 7.91 -3.81
C LEU A 42 2.93 6.74 -4.80
N ILE A 43 2.00 6.70 -5.76
CA ILE A 43 1.97 5.69 -6.82
C ILE A 43 3.25 5.76 -7.67
N LEU A 44 3.67 6.97 -8.05
CA LEU A 44 4.86 7.20 -8.89
C LEU A 44 6.18 6.93 -8.15
N SER A 45 6.20 7.05 -6.83
CA SER A 45 7.42 6.90 -6.01
C SER A 45 7.49 5.56 -5.27
N GLY A 46 6.67 5.40 -4.22
CA GLY A 46 6.72 4.27 -3.29
C GLY A 46 5.83 3.08 -3.69
N ASN A 47 4.84 3.31 -4.55
CA ASN A 47 3.99 2.30 -5.18
C ASN A 47 3.36 1.29 -4.20
N LEU A 48 2.38 1.75 -3.41
CA LEU A 48 1.70 0.93 -2.39
C LEU A 48 0.56 0.09 -2.96
N SER A 49 0.66 -0.34 -4.23
CA SER A 49 -0.33 -1.22 -4.87
C SER A 49 -1.75 -0.62 -4.84
N PHE A 50 -2.79 -1.45 -4.63
CA PHE A 50 -4.19 -1.05 -4.60
C PHE A 50 -4.54 -0.04 -3.48
N LEU A 51 -3.72 0.07 -2.42
CA LEU A 51 -4.02 0.93 -1.27
C LEU A 51 -4.10 2.41 -1.66
N ASN A 52 -3.26 2.85 -2.61
CA ASN A 52 -3.33 4.23 -3.11
C ASN A 52 -4.66 4.50 -3.80
N TRP A 53 -5.15 3.54 -4.59
CA TRP A 53 -6.42 3.65 -5.30
C TRP A 53 -7.61 3.64 -4.36
N LEU A 54 -7.60 2.81 -3.31
CA LEU A 54 -8.63 2.82 -2.27
C LEU A 54 -8.73 4.18 -1.55
N THR A 55 -7.67 4.98 -1.56
CA THR A 55 -7.70 6.34 -1.02
C THR A 55 -8.16 7.37 -2.05
N ILE A 56 -7.81 7.18 -3.34
CA ILE A 56 -8.26 8.05 -4.43
C ILE A 56 -9.77 7.94 -4.65
N VAL A 57 -10.33 6.73 -4.64
CA VAL A 57 -11.77 6.49 -4.89
C VAL A 57 -12.70 7.36 -4.03
N PRO A 58 -12.59 7.39 -2.69
CA PRO A 58 -13.43 8.28 -1.88
C PRO A 58 -13.09 9.76 -2.09
N SER A 59 -11.86 10.10 -2.47
CA SER A 59 -11.47 11.48 -2.81
C SER A 59 -12.19 11.98 -4.07
N ILE A 60 -12.66 11.09 -4.95
CA ILE A 60 -13.47 11.48 -6.11
C ILE A 60 -14.80 12.10 -5.67
N ALA A 61 -15.37 11.65 -4.55
CA ALA A 61 -16.62 12.20 -4.01
C ALA A 61 -16.48 13.63 -3.48
N CYS A 62 -15.24 14.14 -3.35
CA CYS A 62 -14.98 15.53 -2.99
C CYS A 62 -15.17 16.50 -4.17
N PHE A 63 -15.13 16.02 -5.41
CA PHE A 63 -15.36 16.87 -6.58
C PHE A 63 -16.85 17.13 -6.80
N ASP A 64 -17.18 18.24 -7.42
CA ASP A 64 -18.52 18.56 -7.89
C ASP A 64 -18.72 18.16 -9.36
N ASP A 65 -19.97 18.16 -9.80
CA ASP A 65 -20.33 17.79 -11.17
C ASP A 65 -19.66 18.69 -12.21
N ALA A 66 -19.37 19.95 -11.87
CA ALA A 66 -18.67 20.88 -12.75
C ALA A 66 -17.20 20.47 -12.94
N SER A 67 -16.48 20.12 -11.87
CA SER A 67 -15.10 19.66 -11.91
C SER A 67 -14.95 18.32 -12.64
N LEU A 68 -15.95 17.43 -12.54
CA LEU A 68 -15.97 16.14 -13.26
C LEU A 68 -16.63 16.23 -14.65
N SER A 69 -17.11 17.41 -15.04
CA SER A 69 -17.90 17.59 -16.26
C SER A 69 -17.14 17.32 -17.57
N PHE A 70 -15.81 17.18 -17.51
CA PHE A 70 -14.98 16.77 -18.65
C PHE A 70 -15.03 15.25 -18.91
N LEU A 71 -15.41 14.44 -17.92
CA LEU A 71 -15.53 12.99 -18.03
C LEU A 71 -16.85 12.56 -18.71
N PHE A 72 -17.81 13.47 -18.84
CA PHE A 72 -19.12 13.20 -19.42
C PHE A 72 -19.24 13.80 -20.82
N SER A 73 -19.89 13.07 -21.73
CA SER A 73 -20.02 13.44 -23.15
C SER A 73 -20.69 14.80 -23.34
N PHE A 74 -20.22 15.59 -24.32
CA PHE A 74 -20.75 16.91 -24.70
C PHE A 74 -22.01 16.84 -25.59
N LYS A 75 -22.51 15.65 -25.90
CA LYS A 75 -23.71 15.50 -26.74
C LYS A 75 -24.96 16.07 -26.04
N ASP A 76 -25.84 16.68 -26.82
CA ASP A 76 -27.14 17.14 -26.35
C ASP A 76 -27.93 15.98 -25.75
N GLY A 77 -28.44 16.18 -24.52
CA GLY A 77 -29.09 15.14 -23.72
C GLY A 77 -28.19 14.40 -22.72
N SER A 78 -26.90 14.73 -22.62
CA SER A 78 -26.02 14.12 -21.61
C SER A 78 -26.32 14.56 -20.18
N ALA A 79 -25.85 13.78 -19.20
CA ALA A 79 -25.97 14.08 -17.77
C ALA A 79 -25.54 15.52 -17.42
N LYS A 80 -24.53 16.07 -18.10
CA LYS A 80 -24.05 17.44 -17.92
C LYS A 80 -25.12 18.49 -18.25
N HIS A 81 -25.87 18.28 -19.34
CA HIS A 81 -26.94 19.17 -19.76
C HIS A 81 -28.14 19.09 -18.79
N GLN A 82 -28.46 17.88 -18.30
CA GLN A 82 -29.52 17.68 -17.32
C GLN A 82 -29.20 18.29 -15.95
N VAL A 83 -27.97 18.10 -15.43
CA VAL A 83 -27.52 18.69 -14.16
C VAL A 83 -27.48 20.21 -14.24
N SER A 84 -26.94 20.78 -15.33
CA SER A 84 -26.92 22.24 -15.53
C SER A 84 -28.33 22.83 -15.59
N LYS A 85 -29.30 22.10 -16.15
CA LYS A 85 -30.71 22.49 -16.19
C LYS A 85 -31.36 22.43 -14.80
N LEU A 86 -31.10 21.38 -14.03
CA LEU A 86 -31.59 21.21 -12.64
C LEU A 86 -31.02 22.27 -11.68
N GLN A 87 -29.73 22.61 -11.81
CA GLN A 87 -29.10 23.67 -11.00
C GLN A 87 -29.65 25.06 -11.32
N ARG A 88 -29.98 25.35 -12.58
CA ARG A 88 -30.65 26.61 -12.98
C ARG A 88 -32.11 26.67 -12.52
N MET A 89 -32.76 25.52 -12.35
CA MET A 89 -34.16 25.41 -11.93
C MET A 89 -34.34 25.41 -10.41
N SER A 90 -33.29 25.18 -9.61
CA SER A 90 -33.37 25.30 -8.16
C SER A 90 -33.49 26.79 -7.77
N PRO A 91 -34.66 27.27 -7.32
CA PRO A 91 -34.76 28.59 -6.73
C PRO A 91 -33.95 28.54 -5.44
N GLY A 92 -33.01 29.47 -5.26
CA GLY A 92 -32.28 29.58 -4.00
C GLY A 92 -33.22 30.03 -2.88
N GLU A 93 -34.00 29.09 -2.32
CA GLU A 93 -34.69 29.29 -1.06
C GLU A 93 -33.63 29.55 0.01
N ARG A 94 -33.66 30.77 0.51
CA ARG A 94 -32.69 31.28 1.47
C ARG A 94 -33.07 30.72 2.83
N PRO A 95 -32.25 29.87 3.47
CA PRO A 95 -32.53 29.46 4.84
C PRO A 95 -32.52 30.72 5.72
N THR A 96 -33.63 31.00 6.40
CA THR A 96 -33.68 32.03 7.43
C THR A 96 -32.74 31.61 8.55
N ARG A 97 -31.78 32.48 8.91
CA ARG A 97 -30.83 32.17 10.00
C ARG A 97 -31.59 32.10 11.32
N SER A 98 -31.78 30.88 11.81
CA SER A 98 -32.23 30.61 13.18
C SER A 98 -31.06 30.75 14.17
N CYS A 99 -31.36 30.98 15.45
CA CYS A 99 -30.40 30.92 16.57
C CYS A 99 -29.54 29.63 16.52
N GLY A 100 -30.13 28.52 16.06
CA GLY A 100 -29.41 27.25 15.86
C GLY A 100 -28.24 27.34 14.87
N SER A 101 -28.25 28.26 13.90
CA SER A 101 -27.14 28.46 12.96
C SER A 101 -25.91 29.06 13.65
N TYR A 102 -26.10 29.97 14.60
CA TYR A 102 -25.00 30.59 15.35
C TYR A 102 -24.38 29.59 16.32
N ILE A 103 -25.21 28.83 17.03
CA ILE A 103 -24.75 27.75 17.93
C ILE A 103 -23.90 26.73 17.14
N ARG A 104 -24.40 26.30 15.98
CA ARG A 104 -23.67 25.37 15.11
C ARG A 104 -22.33 25.95 14.66
N GLN A 105 -22.28 27.23 14.27
CA GLN A 105 -21.05 27.89 13.85
C GLN A 105 -20.04 27.97 15.01
N THR A 106 -20.47 28.37 16.20
CA THR A 106 -19.61 28.41 17.39
C THR A 106 -19.06 27.02 17.73
N LEU A 107 -19.91 25.98 17.68
CA LEU A 107 -19.48 24.60 17.90
C LEU A 107 -18.42 24.16 16.89
N HIS A 108 -18.62 24.44 15.59
CA HIS A 108 -17.62 24.10 14.56
C HIS A 108 -16.28 24.80 14.78
N ILE A 109 -16.29 26.10 15.09
CA ILE A 109 -15.07 26.86 15.37
C ILE A 109 -14.36 26.30 16.60
N SER A 110 -15.11 26.05 17.69
CA SER A 110 -14.54 25.50 18.92
C SER A 110 -13.93 24.11 18.71
N LEU A 111 -14.60 23.25 17.93
CA LEU A 111 -14.09 21.92 17.58
C LEU A 111 -12.84 22.04 16.70
N GLY A 112 -12.85 22.92 15.71
CA GLY A 112 -11.69 23.16 14.85
C GLY A 112 -10.46 23.62 15.64
N LEU A 113 -10.64 24.57 16.56
CA LEU A 113 -9.58 25.04 17.46
C LEU A 113 -9.06 23.92 18.38
N LEU A 114 -9.96 23.10 18.93
CA LEU A 114 -9.58 21.95 19.74
C LEU A 114 -8.75 20.94 18.94
N ILE A 115 -9.19 20.59 17.72
CA ILE A 115 -8.44 19.67 16.85
C ILE A 115 -7.10 20.27 16.44
N ALA A 116 -7.03 21.56 16.12
CA ALA A 116 -5.78 22.24 15.81
C ALA A 116 -4.80 22.19 16.98
N TYR A 117 -5.27 22.49 18.19
CA TYR A 117 -4.47 22.39 19.42
C TYR A 117 -3.97 20.96 19.67
N LEU A 118 -4.86 19.96 19.58
CA LEU A 118 -4.49 18.54 19.76
C LEU A 118 -3.57 18.02 18.66
N SER A 119 -3.55 18.67 17.48
CA SER A 119 -2.67 18.31 16.36
C SER A 119 -1.24 18.81 16.55
N VAL A 120 -0.98 19.82 17.38
CA VAL A 120 0.39 20.36 17.61
C VAL A 120 1.41 19.28 17.99
N PRO A 121 1.22 18.45 19.04
CA PRO A 121 2.19 17.42 19.39
C PRO A 121 2.35 16.35 18.30
N VAL A 122 1.28 16.05 17.56
CA VAL A 122 1.28 15.07 16.46
C VAL A 122 2.10 15.58 15.29
N VAL A 123 1.90 16.84 14.88
CA VAL A 123 2.66 17.47 13.79
C VAL A 123 4.13 17.61 14.16
N LEU A 124 4.45 18.04 15.38
CA LEU A 124 5.83 18.10 15.87
C LEU A 124 6.51 16.72 15.82
N ASN A 125 5.78 15.64 16.14
CA ASN A 125 6.27 14.28 15.99
C ASN A 125 6.50 13.88 14.52
N LEU A 126 5.57 14.18 13.61
CA LEU A 126 5.69 13.82 12.19
C LEU A 126 6.81 14.58 11.46
N VAL A 127 7.17 15.78 11.92
CA VAL A 127 8.29 16.56 11.38
C VAL A 127 9.63 16.15 12.02
N SER A 128 9.60 15.43 13.15
CA SER A 128 10.80 14.96 13.84
C SER A 128 11.55 13.87 13.06
N ALA A 129 12.88 13.93 13.09
CA ALA A 129 13.73 12.88 12.54
C ALA A 129 13.55 11.52 13.24
N ARG A 130 12.99 11.51 14.46
CA ARG A 130 12.67 10.30 15.26
C ARG A 130 11.16 10.14 15.44
N GLN A 131 10.41 10.33 14.36
CA GLN A 131 8.95 10.20 14.40
C GLN A 131 8.51 8.83 14.94
N VAL A 132 7.48 8.86 15.80
CA VAL A 132 6.84 7.66 16.35
C VAL A 132 5.47 7.48 15.69
N MET A 133 5.23 6.29 15.16
CA MET A 133 3.96 5.91 14.53
C MET A 133 3.15 4.98 15.44
N ASN A 134 1.82 4.96 15.24
CA ASN A 134 0.88 4.18 16.04
C ASN A 134 0.93 4.56 17.54
N ALA A 135 1.10 5.86 17.81
CA ALA A 135 1.25 6.40 19.16
C ALA A 135 0.14 7.40 19.49
N SER A 136 -0.23 7.44 20.77
CA SER A 136 -1.20 8.39 21.32
C SER A 136 -0.51 9.51 22.08
N PHE A 137 -0.97 10.75 21.85
CA PHE A 137 -0.36 11.96 22.42
C PHE A 137 -1.22 12.63 23.50
N ASN A 138 -2.42 12.09 23.75
CA ASN A 138 -3.35 12.57 24.75
C ASN A 138 -4.17 11.39 25.33
N PRO A 139 -4.68 11.48 26.58
CA PRO A 139 -5.44 10.40 27.23
C PRO A 139 -6.72 9.99 26.49
N LEU A 140 -7.37 10.96 25.84
CA LEU A 140 -8.62 10.75 25.10
C LEU A 140 -8.40 10.14 23.71
N ARG A 141 -7.14 10.04 23.26
CA ARG A 141 -6.72 9.50 21.96
C ARG A 141 -7.46 10.10 20.77
N ILE A 142 -7.80 11.40 20.83
CA ILE A 142 -8.59 12.08 19.79
C ILE A 142 -7.77 12.28 18.50
N VAL A 143 -6.54 12.78 18.63
CA VAL A 143 -5.60 12.96 17.52
C VAL A 143 -4.32 12.19 17.80
N ASN A 144 -3.93 11.29 16.89
CA ASN A 144 -2.82 10.34 17.05
C ASN A 144 -2.08 10.14 15.72
N THR A 145 -0.93 9.48 15.74
CA THR A 145 -0.27 9.01 14.52
C THR A 145 -0.63 7.57 14.23
N TYR A 146 -0.94 7.26 12.97
CA TYR A 146 -1.15 5.90 12.48
C TYR A 146 -0.39 5.69 11.18
N GLY A 147 0.25 4.55 11.04
CA GLY A 147 0.95 4.20 9.81
C GLY A 147 1.51 2.81 9.84
N ALA A 148 1.45 2.14 8.69
CA ALA A 148 2.05 0.82 8.52
C ALA A 148 3.57 0.88 8.63
N PHE A 149 4.20 1.96 8.13
CA PHE A 149 5.64 2.13 8.13
C PHE A 149 6.01 3.56 8.55
N GLY A 150 6.74 3.69 9.67
CA GLY A 150 7.24 4.97 10.16
C GLY A 150 8.57 5.41 9.58
N SER A 151 9.22 4.57 8.77
CA SER A 151 10.45 4.92 8.07
C SER A 151 10.65 4.00 6.88
N VAL A 152 11.28 4.51 5.82
CA VAL A 152 11.66 3.72 4.65
C VAL A 152 13.11 3.25 4.84
N THR A 153 13.36 1.94 4.82
CA THR A 153 14.70 1.39 4.97
C THR A 153 15.51 1.52 3.67
N LYS A 154 16.82 1.71 3.79
CA LYS A 154 17.76 1.74 2.64
C LYS A 154 18.31 0.36 2.27
N GLU A 155 18.20 -0.59 3.20
CA GLU A 155 18.60 -1.98 3.04
C GLU A 155 17.36 -2.87 3.24
N ARG A 156 17.34 -4.00 2.53
CA ARG A 156 16.24 -4.96 2.56
C ARG A 156 16.78 -6.37 2.70
N THR A 157 16.46 -7.03 3.81
CA THR A 157 16.75 -8.45 4.00
C THR A 157 15.71 -9.27 3.23
N GLU A 158 16.18 -10.32 2.57
CA GLU A 158 15.36 -11.13 1.69
C GLU A 158 15.70 -12.60 1.82
N VAL A 159 14.66 -13.44 1.87
CA VAL A 159 14.80 -14.88 1.68
C VAL A 159 14.83 -15.16 0.19
N ILE A 160 15.86 -15.86 -0.28
CA ILE A 160 15.99 -16.38 -1.64
C ILE A 160 15.83 -17.90 -1.57
N ILE A 161 14.86 -18.43 -2.31
CA ILE A 161 14.62 -19.86 -2.39
C ILE A 161 15.47 -20.42 -3.53
N GLN A 162 16.23 -21.47 -3.23
CA GLN A 162 17.12 -22.14 -4.17
C GLN A 162 16.76 -23.63 -4.25
N GLY A 163 16.80 -24.18 -5.47
CA GLY A 163 16.67 -25.61 -5.72
C GLY A 163 17.94 -26.19 -6.34
N THR A 164 18.20 -27.47 -6.10
CA THR A 164 19.28 -28.21 -6.78
C THR A 164 18.85 -29.62 -7.15
N SER A 165 19.37 -30.11 -8.27
CA SER A 165 19.23 -31.51 -8.69
C SER A 165 20.38 -32.39 -8.18
N SER A 166 21.34 -31.82 -7.44
CA SER A 166 22.47 -32.59 -6.88
C SER A 166 21.97 -33.71 -5.95
N PRO A 167 22.61 -34.90 -5.97
CA PRO A 167 22.32 -35.95 -5.00
C PRO A 167 22.60 -35.53 -3.56
N ASP A 168 23.76 -34.90 -3.32
CA ASP A 168 24.19 -34.41 -2.01
C ASP A 168 24.04 -32.87 -1.95
N PRO A 169 23.25 -32.33 -1.00
CA PRO A 169 23.09 -30.89 -0.83
C PRO A 169 24.33 -30.20 -0.24
N ASN A 170 25.26 -30.96 0.36
CA ASN A 170 26.48 -30.44 0.97
C ASN A 170 27.69 -30.48 0.02
N ASP A 171 27.52 -31.03 -1.18
CA ASP A 171 28.57 -31.02 -2.20
C ASP A 171 28.93 -29.56 -2.57
N PRO A 172 30.20 -29.14 -2.44
CA PRO A 172 30.62 -27.79 -2.79
C PRO A 172 30.44 -27.45 -4.28
N THR A 173 30.32 -28.46 -5.14
CA THR A 173 30.08 -28.31 -6.58
C THR A 173 28.59 -28.29 -6.94
N ALA A 174 27.69 -28.50 -5.97
CA ALA A 174 26.25 -28.48 -6.20
C ALA A 174 25.79 -27.12 -6.75
N LEU A 175 25.19 -27.14 -7.94
CA LEU A 175 24.58 -25.96 -8.54
C LEU A 175 23.23 -25.69 -7.88
N TRP A 176 23.09 -24.53 -7.24
CA TRP A 176 21.85 -24.05 -6.64
C TRP A 176 21.24 -22.97 -7.52
N GLU A 177 20.10 -23.28 -8.15
CA GLU A 177 19.36 -22.38 -9.03
C GLU A 177 18.29 -21.62 -8.22
N GLU A 178 18.14 -20.32 -8.47
CA GLU A 178 17.24 -19.44 -7.72
C GLU A 178 15.85 -19.36 -8.36
N TYR A 179 14.81 -19.44 -7.51
CA TYR A 179 13.45 -19.09 -7.91
C TYR A 179 13.28 -17.57 -7.87
N GLU A 180 12.67 -16.99 -8.90
CA GLU A 180 12.39 -15.55 -8.94
C GLU A 180 10.91 -15.27 -8.69
N PHE A 181 10.65 -14.28 -7.84
CA PHE A 181 9.31 -13.80 -7.54
C PHE A 181 8.87 -12.69 -8.51
N ASN A 182 7.62 -12.23 -8.50
CA ASN A 182 7.10 -11.29 -9.50
C ASN A 182 7.63 -9.86 -9.37
N CYS A 183 8.00 -9.45 -8.16
CA CYS A 183 8.26 -8.06 -7.85
C CYS A 183 9.25 -7.84 -6.71
N LYS A 184 9.46 -8.86 -5.88
CA LYS A 184 10.50 -8.86 -4.86
C LYS A 184 11.91 -8.90 -5.49
N PRO A 185 12.91 -8.26 -4.85
CA PRO A 185 14.31 -8.37 -5.27
C PRO A 185 14.79 -9.82 -5.30
N GLY A 186 15.49 -10.15 -6.39
CA GLY A 186 16.12 -11.46 -6.66
C GLY A 186 17.36 -11.24 -7.52
N ASN A 187 17.23 -11.40 -8.83
CA ASN A 187 18.28 -11.10 -9.80
C ASN A 187 18.80 -9.64 -9.70
N LEU A 188 20.12 -9.47 -9.73
CA LEU A 188 20.81 -8.19 -9.56
C LEU A 188 20.58 -7.18 -10.70
N THR A 189 20.31 -7.66 -11.91
CA THR A 189 20.06 -6.80 -13.09
C THR A 189 18.58 -6.46 -13.26
N ARG A 190 17.70 -7.04 -12.42
CA ARG A 190 16.27 -6.79 -12.49
C ARG A 190 15.93 -5.42 -11.92
N ARG A 191 15.29 -4.58 -12.74
CA ARG A 191 14.73 -3.29 -12.30
C ARG A 191 13.62 -3.49 -11.26
N PRO A 192 13.46 -2.57 -10.29
CA PRO A 192 12.29 -2.53 -9.43
C PRO A 192 11.01 -2.51 -10.27
N CYS A 193 10.01 -3.30 -9.86
CA CYS A 193 8.75 -3.35 -10.58
C CYS A 193 7.81 -2.20 -10.15
N VAL A 194 6.89 -1.86 -11.05
CA VAL A 194 5.75 -1.01 -10.72
C VAL A 194 4.52 -1.92 -10.53
N ILE A 195 4.08 -2.15 -9.29
CA ILE A 195 3.01 -3.12 -8.97
C ILE A 195 1.59 -2.59 -9.13
N THR A 196 1.38 -1.29 -8.93
CA THR A 196 0.06 -0.65 -8.99
C THR A 196 -0.76 -1.03 -10.24
N PRO A 197 -2.06 -1.36 -10.12
CA PRO A 197 -2.88 -1.49 -8.91
C PRO A 197 -2.79 -2.88 -8.25
N TYR A 198 -2.07 -3.84 -8.83
CA TYR A 198 -2.06 -5.24 -8.40
C TYR A 198 -1.17 -5.49 -7.17
N HIS A 199 -1.48 -6.53 -6.39
CA HIS A 199 -0.76 -6.92 -5.19
C HIS A 199 -0.32 -8.39 -5.24
N TYR A 200 0.98 -8.64 -5.45
CA TYR A 200 1.54 -9.98 -5.39
C TYR A 200 1.61 -10.46 -3.93
N ARG A 201 0.58 -11.20 -3.50
CA ARG A 201 0.44 -11.64 -2.10
C ARG A 201 1.61 -12.50 -1.64
N LEU A 202 2.12 -13.40 -2.49
CA LEU A 202 3.25 -14.26 -2.13
C LEU A 202 4.53 -13.45 -1.91
N ASP A 203 4.87 -12.55 -2.83
CA ASP A 203 6.01 -11.62 -2.70
C ASP A 203 5.95 -10.79 -1.42
N TRP A 204 4.75 -10.29 -1.08
CA TRP A 204 4.50 -9.53 0.13
C TRP A 204 4.71 -10.36 1.39
N LEU A 205 4.18 -11.59 1.44
CA LEU A 205 4.38 -12.49 2.57
C LEU A 205 5.85 -12.90 2.73
N MET A 206 6.57 -13.13 1.63
CA MET A 206 8.00 -13.43 1.66
C MET A 206 8.83 -12.27 2.21
N TRP A 207 8.42 -11.02 1.95
CA TRP A 207 9.06 -9.85 2.55
C TRP A 207 8.93 -9.84 4.07
N PHE A 208 7.75 -10.19 4.61
CA PHE A 208 7.58 -10.33 6.05
C PHE A 208 8.35 -11.51 6.65
N ALA A 209 8.35 -12.65 5.95
CA ALA A 209 9.07 -13.84 6.39
C ALA A 209 10.57 -13.57 6.63
N ALA A 210 11.18 -12.68 5.84
CA ALA A 210 12.59 -12.29 5.98
C ALA A 210 12.92 -11.57 7.31
N PHE A 211 11.93 -11.06 8.04
CA PHE A 211 12.12 -10.44 9.36
C PHE A 211 11.94 -11.41 10.53
N GLN A 212 11.43 -12.61 10.25
CA GLN A 212 11.08 -13.62 11.24
C GLN A 212 11.91 -14.89 10.98
N THR A 213 11.58 -15.98 11.67
CA THR A 213 12.18 -17.29 11.39
C THR A 213 11.21 -18.18 10.62
N TYR A 214 11.72 -19.24 10.00
CA TYR A 214 10.89 -20.19 9.24
C TYR A 214 9.96 -21.00 10.15
N GLU A 215 10.29 -21.16 11.43
CA GLU A 215 9.43 -21.79 12.45
C GLU A 215 8.21 -20.92 12.77
N GLN A 216 8.34 -19.59 12.72
CA GLN A 216 7.21 -18.66 12.85
C GLN A 216 6.39 -18.56 11.55
N ASN A 217 7.01 -18.89 10.42
CA ASN A 217 6.41 -18.84 9.08
C ASN A 217 6.40 -20.22 8.43
N GLU A 218 5.74 -21.17 9.07
CA GLU A 218 5.72 -22.58 8.64
C GLU A 218 5.21 -22.77 7.20
N TRP A 219 4.40 -21.82 6.70
CA TRP A 219 3.93 -21.78 5.31
C TRP A 219 5.08 -21.71 4.29
N VAL A 220 6.26 -21.20 4.66
CA VAL A 220 7.45 -21.19 3.80
C VAL A 220 7.97 -22.60 3.58
N ILE A 221 7.91 -23.47 4.60
CA ILE A 221 8.26 -24.89 4.48
C ILE A 221 7.19 -25.63 3.66
N HIS A 222 5.92 -25.26 3.82
CA HIS A 222 4.86 -25.76 2.94
C HIS A 222 5.12 -25.39 1.47
N LEU A 223 5.50 -24.14 1.20
CA LEU A 223 5.91 -23.67 -0.13
C LEU A 223 7.13 -24.47 -0.64
N ALA A 224 8.15 -24.68 0.18
CA ALA A 224 9.32 -25.49 -0.20
C ALA A 224 8.92 -26.91 -0.61
N GLY A 225 8.03 -27.58 0.14
CA GLY A 225 7.51 -28.88 -0.25
C GLY A 225 6.75 -28.86 -1.58
N LYS A 226 5.95 -27.81 -1.83
CA LYS A 226 5.24 -27.63 -3.10
C LYS A 226 6.20 -27.40 -4.28
N LEU A 227 7.27 -26.64 -4.08
CA LEU A 227 8.31 -26.41 -5.10
C LEU A 227 9.16 -27.66 -5.35
N LEU A 228 9.44 -28.47 -4.33
CA LEU A 228 10.11 -29.77 -4.47
C LEU A 228 9.27 -30.77 -5.31
N ALA A 229 7.95 -30.65 -5.28
CA ALA A 229 7.05 -31.42 -6.14
C ALA A 229 6.73 -30.71 -7.47
N ASN A 230 7.33 -29.55 -7.74
CA ASN A 230 7.05 -28.72 -8.92
C ASN A 230 5.55 -28.46 -9.13
N ASP A 231 4.83 -28.19 -8.05
CA ASP A 231 3.37 -28.00 -8.06
C ASP A 231 2.98 -26.79 -8.96
N PRO A 232 2.08 -26.97 -9.96
CA PRO A 232 1.69 -25.91 -10.87
C PRO A 232 1.04 -24.69 -10.19
N ALA A 233 0.27 -24.91 -9.12
CA ALA A 233 -0.38 -23.82 -8.40
C ALA A 233 0.65 -22.97 -7.64
N ALA A 234 1.66 -23.60 -7.03
CA ALA A 234 2.75 -22.86 -6.37
C ALA A 234 3.67 -22.14 -7.37
N THR A 235 4.03 -22.82 -8.45
CA THR A 235 4.96 -22.27 -9.45
C THR A 235 4.34 -21.16 -10.30
N SER A 236 3.02 -21.18 -10.53
CA SER A 236 2.30 -20.07 -11.19
C SER A 236 2.34 -18.74 -10.44
N LEU A 237 2.67 -18.76 -9.14
CA LEU A 237 2.84 -17.54 -8.33
C LEU A 237 4.24 -16.91 -8.45
N LEU A 238 5.17 -17.61 -9.11
CA LEU A 238 6.55 -17.18 -9.31
C LEU A 238 6.74 -16.61 -10.72
N ALA A 239 7.71 -15.71 -10.88
CA ALA A 239 8.06 -15.16 -12.18
C ALA A 239 8.95 -16.12 -12.99
N PHE A 240 9.82 -16.86 -12.31
CA PHE A 240 10.73 -17.80 -12.96
C PHE A 240 10.94 -19.03 -12.07
N ASN A 241 10.78 -20.19 -12.68
CA ASN A 241 11.05 -21.49 -12.09
C ASN A 241 12.16 -22.21 -12.88
N PRO A 242 13.37 -22.40 -12.32
CA PRO A 242 14.48 -23.04 -13.03
C PRO A 242 14.25 -24.54 -13.34
N PHE A 243 13.20 -25.14 -12.78
CA PHE A 243 12.82 -26.55 -12.94
C PHE A 243 11.51 -26.73 -13.72
N GLN A 244 11.00 -25.71 -14.40
CA GLN A 244 9.71 -25.79 -15.10
C GLN A 244 9.70 -26.87 -16.21
N GLU A 245 10.79 -27.01 -16.95
CA GLU A 245 10.95 -27.99 -18.04
C GLU A 245 11.91 -29.13 -17.68
N LYS A 246 12.31 -29.22 -16.41
CA LYS A 246 13.27 -30.21 -15.91
C LYS A 246 12.60 -31.12 -14.88
N GLU A 247 13.32 -32.16 -14.46
CA GLU A 247 12.94 -32.91 -13.25
C GLU A 247 12.88 -31.96 -12.04
N PRO A 248 11.92 -32.16 -11.11
CA PRO A 248 11.84 -31.38 -9.88
C PRO A 248 13.17 -31.43 -9.09
N PRO A 249 13.49 -30.36 -8.32
CA PRO A 249 14.72 -30.34 -7.54
C PRO A 249 14.69 -31.43 -6.46
N ARG A 250 15.85 -32.03 -6.19
CA ARG A 250 16.00 -33.00 -5.10
C ARG A 250 16.02 -32.33 -3.73
N TRP A 251 16.56 -31.11 -3.69
CA TRP A 251 16.69 -30.32 -2.47
C TRP A 251 16.29 -28.88 -2.72
N ILE A 252 15.64 -28.28 -1.72
CA ILE A 252 15.37 -26.85 -1.66
C ILE A 252 15.93 -26.28 -0.38
N ARG A 253 16.50 -25.08 -0.44
CA ARG A 253 16.94 -24.31 0.73
C ARG A 253 16.50 -22.87 0.65
N GLY A 254 16.49 -22.20 1.79
CA GLY A 254 16.26 -20.76 1.90
C GLY A 254 17.53 -20.07 2.36
N GLU A 255 17.92 -18.98 1.70
CA GLU A 255 19.11 -18.20 2.03
C GLU A 255 18.74 -16.75 2.34
N HIS A 256 19.30 -16.19 3.41
CA HIS A 256 19.18 -14.77 3.70
C HIS A 256 20.22 -13.96 2.93
N PHE A 257 19.72 -12.99 2.18
CA PHE A 257 20.52 -12.00 1.49
C PHE A 257 20.11 -10.61 1.93
N ARG A 258 21.09 -9.74 2.12
CA ARG A 258 20.86 -8.32 2.30
C ARG A 258 21.03 -7.60 0.98
N TYR A 259 19.97 -6.95 0.51
CA TYR A 259 19.92 -6.16 -0.71
C TYR A 259 20.05 -4.67 -0.40
N LYS A 260 20.74 -3.96 -1.28
CA LYS A 260 20.75 -2.49 -1.37
C LYS A 260 20.75 -2.07 -2.83
N PHE A 261 20.24 -0.88 -3.11
CA PHE A 261 20.35 -0.30 -4.45
C PHE A 261 21.81 -0.06 -4.83
N SER A 262 22.13 -0.28 -6.10
CA SER A 262 23.39 0.19 -6.66
C SER A 262 23.44 1.72 -6.62
N ARG A 263 24.64 2.26 -6.43
CA ARG A 263 24.84 3.72 -6.46
C ARG A 263 24.69 4.20 -7.89
N ILE A 264 23.90 5.24 -8.11
CA ILE A 264 23.78 5.91 -9.41
C ILE A 264 25.19 6.31 -9.86
N TRP A 265 25.54 6.01 -11.12
CA TRP A 265 26.88 6.24 -11.70
C TRP A 265 28.03 5.45 -11.04
N GLY A 266 27.73 4.42 -10.25
CA GLY A 266 28.75 3.52 -9.69
C GLY A 266 29.05 2.33 -10.60
N LYS A 267 30.16 1.62 -10.32
CA LYS A 267 30.61 0.43 -11.07
C LYS A 267 29.52 -0.63 -11.31
N HIS A 268 28.72 -0.94 -10.29
CA HIS A 268 27.64 -1.91 -10.40
C HIS A 268 26.53 -1.43 -11.36
N SER A 269 26.21 -0.14 -11.32
CA SER A 269 25.20 0.44 -12.23
C SER A 269 25.70 0.48 -13.67
N SER A 270 27.00 0.71 -13.91
CA SER A 270 27.58 0.63 -15.27
C SER A 270 27.59 -0.80 -15.82
N GLU A 271 27.59 -1.81 -14.94
CA GLU A 271 27.39 -3.22 -15.31
C GLU A 271 25.90 -3.60 -15.47
N GLY A 272 24.98 -2.64 -15.40
CA GLY A 272 23.53 -2.88 -15.51
C GLY A 272 22.88 -3.48 -14.26
N LYS A 273 23.58 -3.53 -13.12
CA LYS A 273 23.03 -4.04 -11.86
C LYS A 273 22.25 -2.94 -11.13
N TRP A 274 20.98 -3.21 -10.85
CA TRP A 274 20.11 -2.38 -10.01
C TRP A 274 20.34 -2.65 -8.53
N TRP A 275 20.77 -3.86 -8.20
CA TRP A 275 20.93 -4.31 -6.82
C TRP A 275 22.35 -4.78 -6.53
N ILE A 276 22.74 -4.64 -5.27
CA ILE A 276 23.92 -5.25 -4.68
C ILE A 276 23.42 -6.11 -3.53
N ARG A 277 23.81 -7.38 -3.51
CA ARG A 277 23.43 -8.31 -2.43
C ARG A 277 24.64 -8.87 -1.71
N LYS A 278 24.47 -9.16 -0.42
CA LYS A 278 25.45 -9.90 0.41
C LYS A 278 24.73 -11.06 1.08
N ARG A 279 25.26 -12.28 0.93
CA ARG A 279 24.77 -13.44 1.69
C ARG A 279 25.02 -13.21 3.18
N MET A 280 24.00 -13.43 3.99
CA MET A 280 24.04 -13.24 5.44
C MET A 280 24.18 -14.58 6.16
N ALA A 281 23.19 -15.46 6.00
CA ALA A 281 23.10 -16.76 6.66
C ALA A 281 22.06 -17.64 5.95
N PRO A 282 22.04 -18.95 6.19
CA PRO A 282 20.90 -19.80 5.84
C PRO A 282 19.62 -19.30 6.54
N TYR A 283 18.49 -19.32 5.85
CA TYR A 283 17.17 -19.07 6.43
C TYR A 283 16.53 -20.37 6.92
N PHE A 284 16.52 -21.41 6.09
CA PHE A 284 16.20 -22.79 6.49
C PHE A 284 17.16 -23.76 5.78
N PRO A 285 17.50 -24.91 6.39
CA PRO A 285 18.47 -25.85 5.83
C PRO A 285 17.95 -26.51 4.54
N PRO A 286 18.83 -27.16 3.75
CA PRO A 286 18.37 -28.01 2.65
C PRO A 286 17.35 -29.06 3.12
N VAL A 287 16.18 -29.05 2.49
CA VAL A 287 15.08 -29.99 2.73
C VAL A 287 14.73 -30.74 1.45
N ASN A 288 14.22 -31.96 1.61
CA ASN A 288 13.71 -32.81 0.54
C ASN A 288 12.31 -33.35 0.89
N LEU A 289 11.62 -33.95 -0.09
CA LEU A 289 10.25 -34.43 0.11
C LEU A 289 10.14 -35.52 1.18
N GLU A 290 11.13 -36.42 1.24
CA GLU A 290 11.14 -37.52 2.21
C GLU A 290 11.26 -37.00 3.66
N GLY A 291 12.18 -36.09 3.91
CA GLY A 291 12.40 -35.46 5.21
C GLY A 291 11.21 -34.61 5.66
N LEU A 292 10.53 -33.96 4.71
CA LEU A 292 9.33 -33.16 5.02
C LEU A 292 8.06 -33.99 5.26
N LYS A 293 8.05 -35.29 4.94
CA LYS A 293 6.85 -36.14 5.04
C LYS A 293 6.21 -36.12 6.43
N LYS A 294 7.01 -36.35 7.48
CA LYS A 294 6.54 -36.34 8.88
C LYS A 294 6.05 -34.95 9.28
N TYR A 295 6.73 -33.90 8.83
CA TYR A 295 6.35 -32.51 9.11
C TYR A 295 4.98 -32.17 8.52
N PHE A 296 4.74 -32.50 7.26
CA PHE A 296 3.45 -32.28 6.60
C PHE A 296 2.33 -33.07 7.27
N GLN A 297 2.57 -34.33 7.63
CA GLN A 297 1.61 -35.15 8.37
C GLN A 297 1.24 -34.54 9.73
N SER A 298 2.22 -34.01 10.48
CA SER A 298 1.97 -33.39 11.79
C SER A 298 1.08 -32.13 11.72
N ARG A 299 1.01 -31.48 10.55
CA ARG A 299 0.20 -30.29 10.30
C ARG A 299 -1.07 -30.59 9.51
N SER A 300 -1.36 -31.86 9.26
CA SER A 300 -2.49 -32.31 8.44
C SER A 300 -2.50 -31.67 7.04
N TRP A 301 -1.31 -31.42 6.47
CA TRP A 301 -1.16 -30.89 5.11
C TRP A 301 -1.08 -32.01 4.08
N PRO A 302 -1.67 -31.83 2.88
CA PRO A 302 -1.54 -32.82 1.82
C PRO A 302 -0.09 -32.92 1.37
N LEU A 303 0.41 -34.15 1.26
CA LEU A 303 1.76 -34.40 0.75
C LEU A 303 1.84 -33.92 -0.72
N PRO A 304 2.81 -33.06 -1.06
CA PRO A 304 3.02 -32.65 -2.44
C PRO A 304 3.40 -33.85 -3.30
N SER A 305 2.71 -34.03 -4.42
CA SER A 305 3.01 -35.04 -5.43
C SER A 305 3.38 -34.35 -6.73
N SER A 306 4.41 -34.85 -7.42
CA SER A 306 4.72 -34.35 -8.77
C SER A 306 3.51 -34.55 -9.68
N PRO A 307 3.12 -33.57 -10.50
CA PRO A 307 2.10 -33.79 -11.52
C PRO A 307 2.53 -34.98 -12.39
N SER A 308 1.62 -35.92 -12.62
CA SER A 308 1.85 -37.02 -13.57
C SER A 308 2.11 -36.41 -14.94
N LYS A 309 3.27 -36.72 -15.53
CA LYS A 309 3.56 -36.37 -16.92
C LYS A 309 2.46 -37.00 -17.79
N HIS A 310 1.55 -36.17 -18.31
CA HIS A 310 0.62 -36.55 -19.37
C HIS A 310 1.24 -36.22 -20.72
#